data_AF-A0A2V5SAP8-F1
#
_entry.id   AF-A0A2V5SAP8-F1
#
_cell.length_a   1.000
_cell.length_b   1.000
_cell.length_c   1.000
_cell.angle_alpha   90.00
_cell.angle_beta   90.00
_cell.angle_gamma   90.00
#
_symmetry.space_group_name_H-M   'P 1'
#
loop_
_entity.id
_entity.type
_entity.pdbx_description
1 polymer ?
#
loop_
_entity_poly.entity_id
_entity_poly.type
_entity_poly.pdbx_seq_one_letter_code
_entity_poly.pdbx_strand_id
1 'polypeptide(L)'
;MWAESATDPIYLKVADGWKGLYGHGNEYAEFHVKGNDAQLQDAYHVLLRNNVGMMVSFVDKKEFHDQKDLLSAHAQWEINYWHEHASRVESNIRQDLMGSNQGLKVTEIKVYNDKGAQMSSYLIGLAANDGVFVLSVSPAKKEVDPLVKELVSSFKLVNQKLDPERVKNLASEAKAHN
;
A
#
# COMPACT_ATOMS: atom_id res chain seq x y z
N MET A 1 -1.13 25.44 12.64
CA MET A 1 -1.95 24.30 13.10
C MET A 1 -1.24 23.06 12.60
N TRP A 2 -0.60 22.29 13.49
CA TRP A 2 0.26 21.18 13.10
C TRP A 2 -0.64 19.98 12.84
N ALA A 3 -0.61 19.42 11.63
CA ALA A 3 -1.23 18.14 11.35
C ALA A 3 -0.60 17.10 12.29
N GLU A 4 -1.39 16.36 13.06
CA GLU A 4 -0.91 15.15 13.74
C GLU A 4 -0.35 14.25 12.62
N SER A 5 0.97 14.16 12.56
CA SER A 5 1.71 13.42 11.55
C SER A 5 1.28 11.95 11.58
N ALA A 6 1.13 11.36 10.40
CA ALA A 6 1.04 9.91 10.23
C ALA A 6 2.13 9.25 11.10
N THR A 7 1.74 8.30 11.94
CA THR A 7 2.70 7.50 12.71
C THR A 7 3.36 6.52 11.76
N ASP A 8 4.68 6.35 11.83
CA ASP A 8 5.40 5.33 11.06
C ASP A 8 4.67 3.97 11.07
N PRO A 9 4.65 3.23 9.94
CA PRO A 9 4.06 1.91 9.91
C PRO A 9 4.69 0.97 10.95
N ILE A 10 3.83 0.19 11.61
CA ILE A 10 4.21 -0.79 12.63
C ILE A 10 4.02 -2.19 12.06
N TYR A 11 4.97 -3.08 12.33
CA TYR A 11 4.94 -4.47 11.89
C TYR A 11 4.93 -5.41 13.08
N LEU A 12 3.89 -6.23 13.18
CA LEU A 12 3.72 -7.24 14.22
C LEU A 12 3.95 -8.63 13.63
N LYS A 13 4.80 -9.42 14.28
CA LYS A 13 5.00 -10.82 13.91
C LYS A 13 3.77 -11.65 14.26
N VAL A 14 3.28 -12.45 13.31
CA VAL A 14 2.16 -13.40 13.46
C VAL A 14 2.57 -14.79 12.96
N ALA A 15 1.77 -15.83 13.23
CA ALA A 15 2.09 -17.24 12.96
C ALA A 15 2.56 -17.49 11.53
N ASP A 16 1.85 -16.92 10.57
CA ASP A 16 2.04 -17.13 9.14
C ASP A 16 2.65 -15.92 8.42
N GLY A 17 3.27 -14.98 9.15
CA GLY A 17 3.99 -13.86 8.55
C GLY A 17 4.07 -12.61 9.41
N TRP A 18 3.64 -11.48 8.83
CA TRP A 18 3.71 -10.14 9.44
C TRP A 18 2.44 -9.33 9.18
N LYS A 19 1.84 -8.80 10.25
CA LYS A 19 0.76 -7.82 10.15
C LYS A 19 1.33 -6.40 10.15
N GLY A 20 1.09 -5.65 9.07
CA GLY A 20 1.43 -4.24 8.96
C GLY A 20 0.25 -3.35 9.37
N LEU A 21 0.55 -2.27 10.08
CA LEU A 21 -0.42 -1.29 10.58
C LEU A 21 0.11 0.10 10.26
N TYR A 22 -0.69 0.94 9.58
CA TYR A 22 -0.28 2.31 9.28
C TYR A 22 -1.40 3.30 9.62
N GLY A 23 -1.16 4.15 10.62
CA GLY A 23 -2.15 5.08 11.16
C GLY A 23 -2.10 6.47 10.51
N HIS A 24 -3.28 7.03 10.25
CA HIS A 24 -3.45 8.42 9.84
C HIS A 24 -4.75 8.99 10.45
N GLY A 25 -4.63 10.04 11.27
CA GLY A 25 -5.78 10.62 11.98
C GLY A 25 -6.49 9.60 12.87
N ASN A 26 -7.80 9.41 12.64
CA ASN A 26 -8.65 8.47 13.38
C ASN A 26 -8.87 7.14 12.64
N GLU A 27 -8.00 6.82 11.68
CA GLU A 27 -8.08 5.61 10.88
C GLU A 27 -6.71 4.93 10.82
N TYR A 28 -6.69 3.62 10.60
CA TYR A 28 -5.46 2.95 10.20
C TYR A 28 -5.72 1.89 9.15
N ALA A 29 -4.75 1.69 8.28
CA ALA A 29 -4.75 0.59 7.34
C ALA A 29 -4.06 -0.63 7.96
N GLU A 30 -4.68 -1.81 7.81
CA GLU A 30 -4.12 -3.11 8.19
C GLU A 30 -3.86 -3.92 6.92
N PHE A 31 -2.71 -4.56 6.82
CA PHE A 31 -2.39 -5.53 5.77
C PHE A 31 -1.58 -6.70 6.33
N HIS A 32 -1.55 -7.81 5.59
CA HIS A 32 -0.83 -9.01 5.98
C HIS A 32 0.16 -9.42 4.89
N VAL A 33 1.44 -9.49 5.26
CA VAL A 33 2.49 -10.11 4.44
C VAL A 33 2.69 -11.55 4.91
N LYS A 34 2.27 -12.51 4.09
CA LYS A 34 2.43 -13.94 4.39
C LYS A 34 3.87 -14.41 4.17
N GLY A 35 4.29 -15.35 5.00
CA GLY A 35 5.62 -15.93 4.99
C GLY A 35 6.63 -15.15 5.84
N ASN A 36 7.74 -15.82 6.15
CA ASN A 36 8.75 -15.31 7.06
C ASN A 36 9.92 -14.61 6.35
N ASP A 37 9.90 -14.59 5.02
CA ASP A 37 11.01 -14.10 4.20
C ASP A 37 10.98 -12.58 3.99
N ALA A 38 9.94 -11.90 4.51
CA ALA A 38 9.85 -10.45 4.44
C ALA A 38 10.89 -9.80 5.38
N GLN A 39 11.67 -8.88 4.83
CA GLN A 39 12.71 -8.13 5.54
C GLN A 39 12.40 -6.64 5.49
N LEU A 40 12.19 -6.05 6.66
CA LEU A 40 12.04 -4.60 6.80
C LEU A 40 13.38 -3.92 6.49
N GLN A 41 13.41 -3.05 5.49
CA GLN A 41 14.59 -2.24 5.16
C GLN A 41 14.58 -0.94 5.99
N ASP A 42 13.41 -0.32 6.07
CA ASP A 42 13.06 0.77 6.98
C ASP A 42 11.53 0.74 7.22
N ALA A 43 10.99 1.69 7.98
CA ALA A 43 9.57 1.71 8.35
C ALA A 43 8.59 1.71 7.16
N TYR A 44 9.01 2.14 5.98
CA TYR A 44 8.16 2.28 4.80
C TYR A 44 8.52 1.29 3.68
N HIS A 45 9.72 0.71 3.70
CA HIS A 45 10.20 -0.21 2.67
C HIS A 45 10.38 -1.64 3.21
N VAL A 46 9.71 -2.58 2.56
CA VAL A 46 9.77 -4.02 2.87
C VAL A 46 10.30 -4.77 1.66
N LEU A 47 11.37 -5.53 1.84
CA LEU A 47 11.78 -6.53 0.86
C LEU A 47 10.96 -7.80 1.07
N LEU A 48 10.19 -8.20 0.06
CA LEU A 48 9.37 -9.39 0.03
C LEU A 48 10.08 -10.53 -0.73
N ARG A 49 9.49 -11.73 -0.69
CA ARG A 49 9.98 -12.90 -1.43
C ARG A 49 10.21 -12.59 -2.92
N ASN A 50 11.17 -13.28 -3.53
CA ASN A 50 11.53 -13.16 -4.95
C ASN A 50 12.06 -11.76 -5.38
N ASN A 51 12.78 -11.07 -4.48
CA ASN A 51 13.34 -9.74 -4.71
C ASN A 51 12.29 -8.69 -5.13
N VAL A 52 11.08 -8.80 -4.56
CA VAL A 52 10.00 -7.84 -4.76
C VAL A 52 10.06 -6.83 -3.62
N GLY A 53 10.20 -5.55 -3.93
CA GLY A 53 10.07 -4.47 -2.97
C GLY A 53 8.61 -4.07 -2.79
N MET A 54 8.24 -3.69 -1.57
CA MET A 54 7.00 -3.02 -1.27
C MET A 54 7.26 -1.73 -0.50
N MET A 55 6.70 -0.62 -0.98
CA MET A 55 6.65 0.64 -0.27
C MET A 55 5.25 0.85 0.30
N VAL A 56 5.17 1.30 1.55
CA VAL A 56 3.94 1.71 2.22
C VAL A 56 3.92 3.23 2.26
N SER A 57 2.81 3.84 1.84
CA SER A 57 2.67 5.30 1.85
C SER A 57 1.23 5.75 2.08
N PHE A 58 1.07 7.05 2.32
CA PHE A 58 -0.22 7.72 2.41
C PHE A 58 -0.15 9.00 1.60
N VAL A 59 -1.17 9.26 0.79
CA VAL A 59 -1.27 10.47 -0.02
C VAL A 59 -2.51 11.25 0.43
N ASP A 60 -2.29 12.49 0.89
CA ASP A 60 -3.35 13.37 1.38
C ASP A 60 -4.33 13.73 0.25
N LYS A 61 -5.63 13.79 0.57
CA LYS A 61 -6.67 14.19 -0.40
C LYS A 61 -6.48 15.59 -0.98
N LYS A 62 -5.75 16.46 -0.27
CA LYS A 62 -5.42 17.81 -0.72
C LYS A 62 -4.59 17.81 -2.01
N GLU A 63 -3.84 16.74 -2.26
CA GLU A 63 -3.06 16.53 -3.49
C GLU A 63 -3.96 16.24 -4.70
N PHE A 64 -5.25 15.95 -4.47
CA PHE A 64 -6.21 15.53 -5.50
C PHE A 64 -7.23 16.59 -5.91
N HIS A 65 -7.08 17.85 -5.48
CA HIS A 65 -7.94 18.98 -5.90
C HIS A 65 -9.46 18.69 -5.81
N ASP A 66 -9.94 18.24 -4.64
CA ASP A 66 -11.36 17.99 -4.32
C ASP A 66 -12.07 16.87 -5.13
N GLN A 67 -11.34 15.96 -5.76
CA GLN A 67 -11.94 14.80 -6.42
C GLN A 67 -12.65 13.86 -5.44
N LYS A 68 -13.90 13.49 -5.76
CA LYS A 68 -14.74 12.60 -4.93
C LYS A 68 -14.27 11.13 -4.95
N ASP A 69 -13.78 10.66 -6.09
CA ASP A 69 -13.20 9.31 -6.21
C ASP A 69 -11.69 9.38 -5.92
N LEU A 70 -11.34 9.22 -4.65
CA LEU A 70 -9.96 9.31 -4.17
C LEU A 70 -9.05 8.26 -4.83
N LEU A 71 -9.56 7.07 -5.14
CA LEU A 71 -8.74 5.99 -5.70
C LEU A 71 -8.38 6.25 -7.16
N SER A 72 -9.33 6.75 -7.95
CA SER A 72 -9.05 7.19 -9.32
C SER A 72 -8.18 8.44 -9.34
N ALA A 73 -8.41 9.37 -8.41
CA ALA A 73 -7.61 10.58 -8.29
C ALA A 73 -6.15 10.27 -7.94
N HIS A 74 -5.91 9.38 -6.97
CA HIS A 74 -4.56 8.92 -6.63
C HIS A 74 -3.85 8.27 -7.83
N ALA A 75 -4.53 7.38 -8.56
CA ALA A 75 -3.94 6.75 -9.73
C ALA A 75 -3.54 7.80 -10.80
N GLN A 76 -4.39 8.81 -11.03
CA GLN A 76 -4.09 9.89 -11.96
C GLN A 76 -2.95 10.79 -11.47
N TRP A 77 -2.90 11.07 -10.16
CA TRP A 77 -1.84 11.84 -9.53
C TRP A 77 -0.47 11.16 -9.73
N GLU A 78 -0.38 9.86 -9.49
CA GLU A 78 0.84 9.06 -9.76
C GLU A 78 1.24 9.10 -11.25
N ILE A 79 0.27 8.92 -12.15
CA ILE A 79 0.51 8.97 -13.60
C ILE A 79 1.06 10.34 -14.01
N ASN A 80 0.48 11.43 -13.50
CA ASN A 80 0.90 12.80 -13.79
C ASN A 80 2.33 13.05 -13.27
N TYR A 81 2.63 12.64 -12.04
CA TYR A 81 3.97 12.73 -11.49
C TYR A 81 4.99 12.05 -12.42
N TRP A 82 4.72 10.83 -12.88
CA TRP A 82 5.66 10.13 -13.77
C TRP A 82 5.75 10.74 -15.17
N HIS A 83 4.69 11.36 -15.69
CA HIS A 83 4.76 12.06 -16.97
C HIS A 83 5.73 13.25 -16.95
N GLU A 84 5.98 13.87 -15.80
CA GLU A 84 6.96 14.95 -15.65
C GLU A 84 8.41 14.42 -15.58
N HIS A 85 8.60 13.13 -15.24
CA HIS A 85 9.91 12.54 -14.93
C HIS A 85 10.34 11.43 -15.89
N ALA A 86 9.49 11.05 -16.85
CA ALA A 86 9.71 9.91 -17.73
C ALA A 86 9.27 10.22 -19.17
N SER A 87 9.88 9.51 -20.13
CA SER A 87 9.57 9.71 -21.55
C SER A 87 8.27 9.04 -21.97
N ARG A 88 7.87 7.98 -21.26
CA ARG A 88 6.60 7.31 -21.48
C ARG A 88 6.10 6.66 -20.19
N VAL A 89 4.80 6.80 -19.96
CA VAL A 89 4.08 6.15 -18.86
C VAL A 89 2.92 5.36 -19.46
N GLU A 90 2.80 4.10 -19.06
CA GLU A 90 1.62 3.26 -19.34
C GLU A 90 0.95 2.91 -18.02
N SER A 91 -0.37 2.86 -18.00
CA SER A 91 -1.13 2.45 -16.83
C SER A 91 -2.29 1.53 -17.21
N ASN A 92 -2.64 0.63 -16.29
CA ASN A 92 -3.80 -0.24 -16.42
C ASN A 92 -4.44 -0.52 -15.07
N ILE A 93 -5.77 -0.53 -15.00
CA ILE A 93 -6.49 -0.94 -13.80
C ILE A 93 -6.59 -2.46 -13.81
N ARG A 94 -6.01 -3.11 -12.80
CA ARG A 94 -5.94 -4.57 -12.67
C ARG A 94 -7.14 -5.12 -11.90
N GLN A 95 -8.32 -5.03 -12.52
CA GLN A 95 -9.56 -5.55 -11.96
C GLN A 95 -9.48 -7.04 -11.61
N ASP A 96 -8.71 -7.81 -12.37
CA ASP A 96 -8.46 -9.24 -12.14
C ASP A 96 -7.69 -9.54 -10.83
N LEU A 97 -7.04 -8.53 -10.24
CA LEU A 97 -6.32 -8.64 -8.97
C LEU A 97 -7.13 -8.13 -7.76
N MET A 98 -8.18 -7.35 -7.99
CA MET A 98 -8.97 -6.69 -6.92
C MET A 98 -9.89 -7.64 -6.15
N GLY A 99 -10.25 -8.79 -6.73
CA GLY A 99 -11.20 -9.72 -6.13
C GLY A 99 -12.56 -9.06 -5.87
N SER A 100 -13.16 -9.29 -4.70
CA SER A 100 -14.44 -8.71 -4.29
C SER A 100 -14.32 -7.43 -3.45
N ASN A 101 -13.10 -6.94 -3.19
CA ASN A 101 -12.89 -5.79 -2.31
C ASN A 101 -13.15 -4.47 -3.07
N GLN A 102 -14.31 -3.85 -2.80
CA GLN A 102 -14.73 -2.60 -3.46
C GLN A 102 -14.12 -1.34 -2.84
N GLY A 103 -13.44 -1.44 -1.69
CA GLY A 103 -12.82 -0.30 -1.00
C GLY A 103 -11.41 0.04 -1.49
N LEU A 104 -10.91 -0.70 -2.49
CA LEU A 104 -9.56 -0.56 -3.00
C LEU A 104 -9.51 -0.50 -4.53
N LYS A 105 -8.36 -0.12 -5.07
CA LYS A 105 -8.07 -0.13 -6.50
C LYS A 105 -6.63 -0.57 -6.73
N VAL A 106 -6.42 -1.50 -7.66
CA VAL A 106 -5.08 -1.91 -8.09
C VAL A 106 -4.78 -1.28 -9.44
N THR A 107 -3.74 -0.47 -9.50
CA THR A 107 -3.25 0.16 -10.75
C THR A 107 -1.85 -0.36 -11.05
N GLU A 108 -1.67 -0.98 -12.20
CA GLU A 108 -0.35 -1.28 -12.75
C GLU A 108 0.17 -0.03 -13.46
N ILE A 109 1.38 0.41 -13.14
CA ILE A 109 2.08 1.47 -13.85
C ILE A 109 3.39 0.92 -14.43
N LYS A 110 3.71 1.33 -15.66
CA LYS A 110 5.01 1.09 -16.29
C LYS A 110 5.59 2.42 -16.73
N VAL A 111 6.80 2.68 -16.28
CA VAL A 111 7.51 3.93 -16.53
C VAL A 111 8.75 3.60 -17.34
N TYR A 112 8.94 4.31 -18.45
CA TYR A 112 10.06 4.13 -19.36
C TYR A 112 10.89 5.42 -19.36
N ASN A 113 12.21 5.30 -19.18
CA ASN A 113 13.12 6.43 -19.36
C ASN A 113 13.74 6.44 -20.77
N ASP A 114 14.43 7.53 -21.12
CA ASP A 114 15.06 7.72 -22.44
C ASP A 114 16.10 6.64 -22.80
N LYS A 115 16.56 5.86 -21.82
CA LYS A 115 17.53 4.78 -22.00
C LYS A 115 16.85 3.41 -22.18
N GLY A 116 15.53 3.38 -22.26
CA GLY A 116 14.75 2.14 -22.35
C GLY A 116 14.67 1.35 -21.03
N ALA A 117 15.18 1.90 -19.92
CA ALA A 117 15.02 1.27 -18.62
C ALA A 117 13.55 1.39 -18.18
N GLN A 118 13.01 0.28 -17.68
CA GLN A 118 11.62 0.17 -17.30
C GLN A 118 11.52 -0.03 -15.78
N MET A 119 10.70 0.80 -15.13
CA MET A 119 10.14 0.52 -13.82
C MET A 119 8.71 0.03 -14.00
N SER A 120 8.29 -0.96 -13.22
CA SER A 120 6.90 -1.39 -13.17
C SER A 120 6.46 -1.62 -11.74
N SER A 121 5.26 -1.14 -11.39
CA SER A 121 4.74 -1.24 -10.02
C SER A 121 3.24 -1.52 -10.03
N TYR A 122 2.78 -2.30 -9.06
CA TYR A 122 1.37 -2.38 -8.70
C TYR A 122 1.11 -1.43 -7.54
N LEU A 123 0.23 -0.45 -7.75
CA LEU A 123 -0.25 0.48 -6.74
C LEU A 123 -1.58 -0.03 -6.20
N ILE A 124 -1.58 -0.57 -4.98
CA ILE A 124 -2.78 -1.00 -4.27
C ILE A 124 -3.23 0.15 -3.39
N GLY A 125 -4.20 0.93 -3.86
CA GLY A 125 -4.77 2.05 -3.10
C GLY A 125 -5.98 1.62 -2.28
N LEU A 126 -6.08 2.11 -1.05
CA LEU A 126 -7.20 1.95 -0.12
C LEU A 126 -7.67 3.33 0.33
N ALA A 127 -8.94 3.66 0.05
CA ALA A 127 -9.50 4.97 0.38
C ALA A 127 -9.66 5.13 1.90
N ALA A 128 -9.34 6.32 2.40
CA ALA A 128 -9.59 6.79 3.76
C ALA A 128 -10.29 8.16 3.72
N ASN A 129 -10.69 8.72 4.86
CA ASN A 129 -11.41 10.00 4.88
C ASN A 129 -10.57 11.18 4.38
N ASP A 130 -9.28 11.15 4.67
CA ASP A 130 -8.35 12.26 4.41
C ASP A 130 -7.33 11.96 3.30
N GLY A 131 -7.45 10.83 2.61
CA GLY A 131 -6.50 10.47 1.56
C GLY A 131 -6.58 9.00 1.15
N VAL A 132 -5.46 8.47 0.68
CA VAL A 132 -5.33 7.08 0.21
C VAL A 132 -4.11 6.45 0.85
N PHE A 133 -4.30 5.31 1.52
CA PHE A 133 -3.21 4.42 1.90
C PHE A 133 -2.78 3.59 0.69
N VAL A 134 -1.48 3.42 0.48
CA VAL A 134 -0.95 2.79 -0.72
C VAL A 134 0.07 1.72 -0.35
N LEU A 135 -0.05 0.54 -0.96
CA LEU A 135 1.01 -0.44 -1.05
C LEU A 135 1.52 -0.45 -2.50
N SER A 136 2.74 0.03 -2.72
CA SER A 136 3.40 0.00 -4.03
C SER A 136 4.32 -1.21 -4.11
N VAL A 137 4.01 -2.17 -4.98
CA VAL A 137 4.72 -3.45 -5.10
C VAL A 137 5.47 -3.52 -6.42
N SER A 138 6.80 -3.69 -6.36
CA SER A 138 7.69 -3.60 -7.53
C SER A 138 8.76 -4.69 -7.52
N PRO A 139 9.14 -5.28 -8.67
CA PRO A 139 8.59 -5.01 -10.00
C PRO A 139 7.22 -5.68 -10.21
N ALA A 140 6.33 -5.02 -10.94
CA ALA A 140 5.09 -5.63 -11.41
C ALA A 140 5.37 -6.63 -12.55
N LYS A 141 4.97 -7.88 -12.34
CA LYS A 141 5.03 -9.00 -13.30
C LYS A 141 4.02 -10.08 -12.92
N LYS A 142 3.61 -10.92 -13.87
CA LYS A 142 2.59 -11.97 -13.66
C LYS A 142 2.90 -12.93 -12.50
N GLU A 143 4.18 -13.24 -12.27
CA GLU A 143 4.63 -14.09 -11.16
C GLU A 143 4.34 -13.49 -9.78
N VAL A 144 4.16 -12.16 -9.71
CA VAL A 144 3.89 -11.40 -8.49
C VAL A 144 2.39 -11.24 -8.24
N ASP A 145 1.53 -11.52 -9.24
CA ASP A 145 0.07 -11.41 -9.12
C ASP A 145 -0.52 -12.19 -7.92
N PRO A 146 -0.06 -13.41 -7.57
CA PRO A 146 -0.54 -14.10 -6.37
C PRO A 146 -0.24 -13.32 -5.07
N LEU A 147 0.95 -12.74 -4.96
CA LEU A 147 1.33 -11.91 -3.81
C LEU A 147 0.47 -10.64 -3.73
N VAL A 148 0.18 -10.00 -4.87
CA VAL A 148 -0.72 -8.83 -4.91
C VAL A 148 -2.12 -9.22 -4.47
N LYS A 149 -2.65 -10.36 -4.93
CA LYS A 149 -3.97 -10.86 -4.50
C LYS A 149 -4.01 -11.14 -3.00
N GLU A 150 -2.95 -11.72 -2.43
CA GLU A 150 -2.81 -11.92 -0.98
C GLU A 150 -2.86 -10.58 -0.23
N LEU A 151 -2.11 -9.57 -0.68
CA LEU A 151 -2.12 -8.22 -0.08
C LEU A 151 -3.50 -7.58 -0.19
N VAL A 152 -4.10 -7.55 -1.38
CA VAL A 152 -5.47 -7.05 -1.64
C VAL A 152 -6.50 -7.71 -0.72
N SER A 153 -6.39 -9.02 -0.51
CA SER A 153 -7.34 -9.77 0.32
C SER A 153 -7.28 -9.41 1.81
N SER A 154 -6.15 -8.88 2.26
CA SER A 154 -5.90 -8.52 3.66
C SER A 154 -5.93 -7.02 3.92
N PHE A 155 -5.76 -6.19 2.88
CA PHE A 155 -5.64 -4.75 3.00
C PHE A 155 -7.02 -4.11 3.26
N LYS A 156 -7.18 -3.53 4.44
CA LYS A 156 -8.46 -2.99 4.91
C LYS A 156 -8.25 -1.75 5.77
N LEU A 157 -9.27 -0.92 5.79
CA LEU A 157 -9.35 0.26 6.65
C LEU A 157 -10.02 -0.10 7.97
N VAL A 158 -9.47 0.42 9.06
CA VAL A 158 -10.08 0.35 10.39
C VAL A 158 -10.35 1.76 10.87
N ASN A 159 -11.64 2.04 11.16
CA ASN A 159 -12.14 3.35 11.59
C ASN A 159 -11.91 3.58 13.09
N GLN A 160 -10.64 3.54 13.51
CA GLN A 160 -10.20 3.81 14.87
C GLN A 160 -8.78 4.41 14.83
N LYS A 161 -8.45 5.32 15.75
CA LYS A 161 -7.07 5.81 15.92
C LYS A 161 -6.16 4.65 16.33
N LEU A 162 -4.98 4.55 15.71
CA LEU A 162 -3.96 3.59 16.11
C LEU A 162 -3.17 4.14 17.30
N ASP A 163 -3.56 3.74 18.52
CA ASP A 163 -2.91 4.16 19.75
C ASP A 163 -2.04 3.02 20.36
N PRO A 164 -1.16 3.34 21.34
CA PRO A 164 -0.28 2.34 21.94
C PRO A 164 -1.01 1.16 22.60
N GLU A 165 -2.20 1.37 23.18
CA GLU A 165 -2.99 0.29 23.78
C GLU A 165 -3.57 -0.62 22.70
N ARG A 166 -4.04 -0.06 21.59
CA ARG A 166 -4.50 -0.84 20.44
C ARG A 166 -3.36 -1.68 19.86
N VAL A 167 -2.15 -1.13 19.74
CA VAL A 167 -0.97 -1.90 19.29
C VAL A 167 -0.66 -3.05 20.25
N LYS A 168 -0.68 -2.82 21.58
CA LYS A 168 -0.48 -3.88 22.58
C LYS A 168 -1.55 -4.98 22.48
N ASN A 169 -2.82 -4.59 22.29
CA ASN A 169 -3.92 -5.52 22.13
C ASN A 169 -3.74 -6.38 20.88
N LEU A 170 -3.44 -5.75 19.74
CA LEU A 170 -3.15 -6.44 18.48
C LEU A 170 -1.94 -7.38 18.59
N ALA A 171 -0.89 -6.97 19.31
CA ALA A 171 0.28 -7.81 19.56
C ALA A 171 -0.04 -9.01 20.47
N SER A 172 -0.99 -8.86 21.40
CA SER A 172 -1.45 -9.94 22.27
C SER A 172 -2.34 -10.92 21.50
N GLU A 173 -3.26 -10.41 20.67
CA GLU A 173 -4.05 -11.21 19.73
C GLU A 173 -3.15 -12.02 18.79
N ALA A 174 -2.12 -11.39 18.23
CA ALA A 174 -1.13 -12.04 17.37
C ALA A 174 -0.41 -13.22 18.05
N LYS A 175 -0.10 -13.10 19.35
CA LYS A 175 0.55 -14.17 20.13
C LYS A 175 -0.40 -15.30 20.51
N ALA A 176 -1.69 -15.01 20.73
CA ALA A 176 -2.68 -16.03 21.10
C ALA A 176 -2.97 -17.03 19.98
N HIS A 177 -2.60 -16.69 18.74
CA HIS A 177 -2.76 -17.53 17.56
C HIS A 177 -1.45 -18.22 17.11
N ASN A 178 -0.36 -18.09 17.89
CA ASN A 178 0.90 -18.83 17.72
C ASN A 178 0.98 -20.00 18.71
#